data_AF-A0A954I2A4-F1
#
_entry.id   AF-A0A954I2A4-F1
#
_cell.length_a   1.000
_cell.length_b   1.000
_cell.length_c   1.000
_cell.angle_alpha   90.00
_cell.angle_beta   90.00
_cell.angle_gamma   90.00
#
_symmetry.space_group_name_H-M   'P 1'
#
loop_
_entity.id
_entity.type
_entity.pdbx_description
1 polymer ?
#
loop_
_entity_poly.entity_id
_entity_poly.type
_entity_poly.pdbx_seq_one_letter_code
_entity_poly.pdbx_strand_id
1 'polypeptide(L)'
;PPYRFVDEMRRGPYRYWRHLHTFQEQDGGTNVIDQVDYGVPGGALVNWLLVRRDLQQIFTFRCETLKQRFGGTNSTADSEHG
;
A
#
# COMPACT_ATOMS: atom_id res chain seq x y z
N PRO A 1 4.61 -3.43 14.06
CA PRO A 1 5.60 -2.37 13.76
C PRO A 1 6.98 -2.77 14.33
N PRO A 2 8.11 -2.35 13.73
CA PRO A 2 8.25 -1.37 12.65
C PRO A 2 8.16 -1.94 11.22
N TYR A 3 8.41 -3.24 11.02
CA TYR A 3 8.53 -3.81 9.66
C TYR A 3 7.21 -4.21 9.01
N ARG A 4 6.17 -4.46 9.81
CA ARG A 4 4.84 -4.82 9.32
C ARG A 4 3.74 -4.48 10.30
N PHE A 5 2.54 -4.24 9.79
CA PHE A 5 1.30 -4.25 10.57
C PHE A 5 0.13 -4.70 9.68
N VAL A 6 -0.97 -5.10 10.32
CA VAL A 6 -2.16 -5.59 9.64
C VAL A 6 -3.37 -4.82 10.16
N ASP A 7 -4.16 -4.29 9.23
CA ASP A 7 -5.45 -3.68 9.54
C ASP A 7 -6.56 -4.64 9.14
N GLU A 8 -7.34 -5.09 10.11
CA GLU A 8 -8.47 -6.00 9.91
C GLU A 8 -9.80 -5.30 10.16
N MET A 9 -10.74 -5.49 9.25
CA MET A 9 -12.07 -4.90 9.39
C MET A 9 -12.93 -5.74 10.34
N ARG A 10 -13.36 -5.12 11.46
CA ARG A 10 -14.26 -5.78 12.42
C ARG A 10 -15.73 -5.79 11.97
N ARG A 11 -16.17 -4.75 11.25
CA ARG A 11 -17.53 -4.59 10.72
C ARG A 11 -17.48 -3.76 9.43
N GLY A 12 -18.23 -4.16 8.40
CA GLY A 12 -18.35 -3.41 7.15
C GLY A 12 -18.95 -4.24 6.01
N PRO A 13 -18.90 -3.73 4.77
CA PRO A 13 -19.58 -4.34 3.62
C PRO A 13 -18.87 -5.59 3.09
N TYR A 14 -17.60 -5.78 3.42
CA TYR A 14 -16.84 -6.99 3.11
C TYR A 14 -17.15 -8.12 4.11
N ARG A 15 -17.13 -9.37 3.66
CA ARG A 15 -17.18 -10.56 4.52
C ARG A 15 -15.96 -10.64 5.43
N TYR A 16 -14.81 -10.27 4.88
CA TYR A 16 -13.58 -10.05 5.61
C TYR A 16 -12.73 -9.07 4.83
N TRP A 17 -11.87 -8.35 5.55
CA TRP A 17 -10.86 -7.49 4.97
C TRP A 17 -9.64 -7.53 5.88
N ARG A 18 -8.50 -7.81 5.27
CA ARG A 18 -7.20 -7.88 5.91
C ARG A 18 -6.20 -7.17 5.01
N HIS A 19 -5.68 -6.05 5.47
CA HIS A 19 -4.67 -5.28 4.77
C HIS A 19 -3.34 -5.40 5.48
N LEU A 20 -2.42 -6.15 4.89
CA LEU A 20 -1.05 -6.30 5.36
C LEU A 20 -0.19 -5.20 4.75
N HIS A 21 0.48 -4.45 5.62
CA HIS A 21 1.50 -3.48 5.27
C HIS A 21 2.87 -4.05 5.64
N THR A 22 3.81 -4.00 4.70
CA THR A 22 5.21 -4.36 4.94
C THR A 22 6.12 -3.22 4.51
N PHE A 23 7.14 -2.94 5.32
CA PHE A 23 8.12 -1.86 5.11
C PHE A 23 9.51 -2.48 5.05
N GLN A 24 10.21 -2.24 3.95
CA GLN A 24 11.55 -2.73 3.71
C GLN A 24 12.46 -1.56 3.35
N GLU A 25 13.65 -1.51 3.94
CA GLU A 25 14.66 -0.55 3.53
C GLU A 25 15.16 -0.91 2.13
N GLN A 26 15.19 0.07 1.23
CA GLN A 26 15.62 -0.13 -0.14
C GLN A 26 16.12 1.19 -0.74
N ASP A 27 17.30 1.18 -1.36
CA ASP A 27 17.88 2.30 -2.11
C ASP A 27 17.96 3.61 -1.31
N GLY A 28 18.27 3.52 -0.01
CA GLY A 28 18.35 4.68 0.90
C GLY A 28 16.97 5.28 1.26
N GLY A 29 15.88 4.59 0.94
CA GLY A 29 14.51 4.92 1.31
C GLY A 29 13.76 3.69 1.86
N THR A 30 12.43 3.77 1.84
CA THR A 30 11.56 2.67 2.29
C THR A 30 10.66 2.22 1.16
N ASN A 31 10.77 0.95 0.78
CA ASN A 31 9.82 0.27 -0.06
C ASN A 31 8.60 -0.15 0.78
N VAL A 32 7.41 0.32 0.39
CA VAL A 32 6.14 0.00 1.05
C VAL A 32 5.36 -0.98 0.18
N ILE A 33 5.06 -2.15 0.75
CA ILE A 33 4.33 -3.22 0.09
C ILE A 33 2.98 -3.39 0.78
N ASP A 34 1.91 -3.15 0.04
CA ASP A 34 0.52 -3.31 0.48
C ASP A 34 -0.06 -4.61 -0.13
N GLN A 35 -0.54 -5.53 0.71
CA GLN A 35 -1.27 -6.74 0.31
C GLN A 35 -2.66 -6.74 0.95
N VAL A 36 -3.70 -6.86 0.13
CA VAL A 36 -5.09 -6.93 0.60
C VAL A 36 -5.71 -8.28 0.31
N ASP A 37 -6.15 -8.95 1.38
CA ASP A 37 -7.01 -10.11 1.31
C ASP A 37 -8.43 -9.66 1.69
N TYR A 38 -9.41 -9.87 0.82
CA TYR A 38 -10.79 -9.45 1.05
C TYR A 38 -11.79 -10.44 0.46
N GLY A 39 -12.97 -10.49 1.06
CA GLY A 39 -14.11 -11.27 0.57
C GLY A 39 -15.35 -10.40 0.46
N VAL A 40 -16.11 -10.53 -0.62
CA VAL A 40 -17.34 -9.76 -0.86
C VAL A 40 -18.59 -10.64 -0.73
N PRO A 41 -19.73 -10.09 -0.26
CA PRO A 41 -21.03 -10.75 -0.42
C PRO A 41 -21.46 -10.73 -1.91
N GLY A 42 -22.15 -11.76 -2.39
CA GLY A 42 -22.72 -11.78 -3.76
C GLY A 42 -21.91 -12.51 -4.85
N GLY A 43 -20.82 -13.20 -4.51
CA GLY A 43 -20.10 -14.09 -5.44
C GLY A 43 -19.12 -13.40 -6.41
N ALA A 44 -18.54 -14.18 -7.33
CA ALA A 44 -17.41 -13.77 -8.17
C ALA A 44 -17.70 -12.62 -9.15
N LEU A 45 -18.95 -12.48 -9.63
CA LEU A 45 -19.32 -11.45 -10.60
C LEU A 45 -19.26 -10.02 -10.00
N VAL A 46 -19.79 -9.85 -8.79
CA VAL A 46 -19.75 -8.57 -8.05
C VAL A 46 -18.32 -8.20 -7.67
N ASN A 47 -17.51 -9.21 -7.31
CA ASN A 47 -16.09 -9.05 -7.01
C ASN A 47 -15.29 -8.55 -8.22
N TRP A 48 -15.50 -9.18 -9.38
CA TRP A 48 -14.69 -8.94 -10.56
C TRP A 48 -14.97 -7.59 -11.23
N LEU A 49 -16.24 -7.18 -11.30
CA LEU A 49 -16.62 -6.00 -12.08
C LEU A 49 -16.38 -4.67 -11.35
N LEU A 50 -16.63 -4.62 -10.03
CA LEU A 50 -16.64 -3.36 -9.27
C LEU A 50 -15.44 -3.28 -8.31
N VAL A 51 -15.30 -4.29 -7.44
CA VAL A 51 -14.37 -4.21 -6.32
C VAL A 51 -12.90 -4.24 -6.76
N ARG A 52 -12.56 -5.08 -7.75
CA ARG A 52 -11.18 -5.15 -8.26
C ARG A 52 -10.71 -3.82 -8.85
N ARG A 53 -11.56 -3.14 -9.62
CA ARG A 53 -11.21 -1.87 -10.29
C ARG A 53 -11.06 -0.74 -9.26
N ASP A 54 -11.91 -0.71 -8.24
CA ASP A 54 -11.82 0.29 -7.17
C ASP A 54 -10.56 0.09 -6.34
N LEU A 55 -10.24 -1.15 -5.96
CA LEU A 55 -9.01 -1.44 -5.24
C LEU A 55 -7.77 -1.06 -6.04
N GLN A 56 -7.73 -1.39 -7.33
CA GLN A 56 -6.61 -1.00 -8.17
C GLN A 56 -6.44 0.53 -8.20
N GLN A 57 -7.52 1.30 -8.33
CA GLN A 57 -7.46 2.76 -8.29
C GLN A 57 -6.95 3.28 -6.93
N ILE A 58 -7.46 2.74 -5.82
CA ILE A 58 -7.06 3.13 -4.46
C ILE A 58 -5.56 2.89 -4.25
N PHE A 59 -5.04 1.72 -4.63
CA PHE A 59 -3.63 1.38 -4.41
C PHE A 59 -2.69 2.08 -5.38
N THR A 60 -3.11 2.35 -6.62
CA THR A 60 -2.36 3.21 -7.54
C THR A 60 -2.23 4.62 -6.98
N PHE A 61 -3.35 5.23 -6.57
CA PHE A 61 -3.35 6.58 -5.99
C PHE A 61 -2.47 6.65 -4.73
N ARG A 62 -2.53 5.63 -3.88
CA ARG A 62 -1.69 5.53 -2.68
C ARG A 62 -0.20 5.47 -3.04
N CYS A 63 0.17 4.64 -4.02
CA CYS A 63 1.55 4.52 -4.50
C CYS A 63 2.08 5.88 -5.00
N GLU A 64 1.30 6.56 -5.84
CA GLU A 64 1.65 7.89 -6.36
C GLU A 64 1.79 8.93 -5.25
N THR A 65 0.85 8.94 -4.30
CA THR A 65 0.87 9.88 -3.16
C THR A 65 2.08 9.64 -2.24
N LEU A 66 2.42 8.38 -1.95
CA LEU A 66 3.58 8.05 -1.14
C LEU A 66 4.87 8.49 -1.83
N LYS A 67 5.00 8.26 -3.14
CA LYS A 67 6.13 8.76 -3.94
C LYS A 67 6.18 10.30 -3.95
N GLN A 68 5.05 10.97 -4.09
CA GLN A 68 5.01 12.43 -4.09
C GLN A 68 5.42 13.03 -2.73
N ARG A 69 5.00 12.41 -1.63
CA ARG A 69 5.23 12.94 -0.27
C ARG A 69 6.61 12.56 0.30
N PHE A 70 7.12 11.39 -0.06
CA PHE A 70 8.32 10.82 0.55
C PHE A 70 9.42 10.46 -0.46
N GLY A 71 9.15 10.47 -1.76
CA GLY A 71 10.13 10.19 -2.82
C GLY A 71 11.02 11.38 -3.19
N GLY A 72 11.12 12.39 -2.30
CA GLY A 72 12.08 13.48 -2.43
C GLY A 72 13.51 12.95 -2.35
N THR A 73 14.31 13.32 -3.34
CA THR A 73 15.69 12.88 -3.58
C THR A 73 16.57 12.90 -2.33
N ASN A 74 17.24 11.78 -2.05
CA ASN A 74 18.54 11.81 -1.37
C ASN A 74 19.46 12.71 -2.22
N SER A 75 19.58 13.97 -1.83
CA SER A 75 20.72 14.79 -2.23
C SER A 75 21.94 14.16 -1.58
N THR A 76 22.69 13.36 -2.34
CA THR A 76 24.12 13.18 -2.11
C THR A 76 24.78 14.53 -2.34
N ALA A 77 24.76 15.38 -1.32
CA ALA A 77 25.68 16.48 -1.16
C ALA A 77 26.88 15.94 -0.37
N ASP A 78 27.70 15.11 -1.01
CA ASP A 78 29.06 14.88 -0.53
C ASP A 78 29.90 16.06 -1.01
N SER A 79 29.82 17.13 -0.23
CA SER A 79 30.89 18.12 -0.14
C SER A 79 32.02 17.55 0.70
N GLU A 80 33.12 17.14 0.09
CA GLU A 80 34.46 17.26 0.68
C GLU A 80 35.46 17.68 -0.43
N HIS A 81 35.71 18.98 -0.51
CA HIS A 81 37.04 19.50 -0.85
C HIS A 81 37.77 19.68 0.49
N GLY A 82 38.95 19.06 0.60
CA GLY A 82 39.93 19.24 1.66
C GLY A 82 41.26 18.69 1.20
#